data_AF-A0A2U3CLL9-F1
#
_entry.id   AF-A0A2U3CLL9-F1
#
_cell.length_a   1.000
_cell.length_b   1.000
_cell.length_c   1.000
_cell.angle_alpha   90.00
_cell.angle_beta   90.00
_cell.angle_gamma   90.00
#
_symmetry.space_group_name_H-M   'P 1'
#
loop_
_entity.id
_entity.type
_entity.pdbx_description
1 polymer ?
#
loop_
_entity_poly.entity_id
_entity_poly.type
_entity_poly.pdbx_seq_one_letter_code
_entity_poly.pdbx_strand_id
1 'polypeptide(L)'
;FHLQHPSLSPSVQFDPVTENIGWLLMPKSYTYPKQSQEKNILWITRDGGDIWTPLELPWEYPAILDFLNSKVGFISTYQRFPDTIQIPSANLYFTKTGGRSWTELTKAFPGQLWIKFITPTVGFTSSN
;
A
#
# COMPACT_ATOMS: atom_id res chain seq x y z
N PHE A 1 16.85 22.93 4.03
CA PHE A 1 16.11 22.54 2.82
C PHE A 1 14.64 22.38 3.19
N HIS A 2 13.79 23.30 2.72
CA HIS A 2 12.35 23.27 2.93
C HIS A 2 11.72 22.50 1.76
N LEU A 3 10.92 21.48 2.06
CA LEU A 3 9.99 20.89 1.09
C LEU A 3 8.59 21.07 1.65
N GLN A 4 7.89 22.10 1.16
CA GLN A 4 6.44 22.12 1.17
C GLN A 4 5.97 21.16 0.08
N HIS A 5 5.07 20.23 0.40
CA HIS A 5 4.42 19.39 -0.60
C HIS A 5 2.89 19.50 -0.46
N PRO A 6 2.23 20.31 -1.31
CA PRO A 6 0.79 20.21 -1.54
C PRO A 6 0.56 19.42 -2.83
N SER A 7 0.49 18.10 -2.73
CA SER A 7 -0.25 17.18 -3.63
C SER A 7 0.16 15.76 -3.31
N LEU A 8 -0.86 14.89 -3.20
CA LEU A 8 -0.79 13.46 -2.91
C LEU A 8 0.02 12.72 -4.00
N SER A 9 1.35 12.79 -3.94
CA SER A 9 2.21 11.84 -4.63
C SER A 9 2.16 10.55 -3.83
N PRO A 10 1.81 9.40 -4.43
CA PRO A 10 1.79 8.16 -3.69
C PRO A 10 3.27 7.82 -3.44
N SER A 11 3.72 8.04 -2.22
CA SER A 11 5.11 7.84 -1.85
C SER A 11 5.44 6.37 -1.96
N VAL A 12 6.55 6.05 -2.63
CA VAL A 12 7.14 4.71 -2.57
C VAL A 12 7.26 4.32 -1.10
N GLN A 13 6.67 3.19 -0.73
CA GLN A 13 6.69 2.71 0.64
C GLN A 13 7.52 1.44 0.72
N PHE A 14 8.46 1.44 1.64
CA PHE A 14 9.22 0.25 2.00
C PHE A 14 8.78 -0.24 3.39
N ASP A 15 8.55 -1.55 3.51
CA ASP A 15 8.13 -2.20 4.74
C ASP A 15 9.01 -3.43 5.01
N PRO A 16 10.12 -3.27 5.75
CA PRO A 16 10.97 -4.36 6.18
C PRO A 16 10.35 -5.09 7.37
N VAL A 17 10.37 -6.43 7.33
CA VAL A 17 9.83 -7.28 8.39
C VAL A 17 10.94 -8.07 9.09
N THR A 18 11.94 -8.51 8.34
CA THR A 18 13.18 -9.08 8.87
C THR A 18 14.36 -8.54 8.09
N GLU A 19 15.57 -8.91 8.47
CA GLU A 19 16.79 -8.57 7.70
C GLU A 19 16.75 -9.07 6.25
N ASN A 20 16.03 -10.17 5.98
CA ASN A 20 15.98 -10.80 4.67
C ASN A 20 14.67 -10.51 3.92
N ILE A 21 13.60 -10.17 4.62
CA ILE A 21 12.26 -10.06 4.03
C ILE A 21 11.74 -8.63 4.18
N GLY A 22 11.38 -8.05 3.04
CA GLY A 22 10.72 -6.75 2.97
C GLY A 22 9.88 -6.61 1.71
N TRP A 23 8.98 -5.62 1.75
CA TRP A 23 8.13 -5.27 0.62
C TRP A 23 8.34 -3.83 0.20
N LEU A 24 8.28 -3.60 -1.11
CA LEU A 24 8.34 -2.27 -1.70
C LEU A 24 7.06 -2.04 -2.51
N LEU A 25 6.24 -1.12 -2.05
CA LEU A 25 5.07 -0.64 -2.78
C LEU A 25 5.51 0.49 -3.70
N MET A 26 5.38 0.27 -5.02
CA MET A 26 5.62 1.28 -6.04
C MET A 26 4.28 1.64 -6.70
N PRO A 27 3.54 2.59 -6.14
CA PRO A 27 2.29 3.04 -6.72
C PRO A 27 2.56 3.79 -8.03
N LYS A 28 1.65 3.68 -9.00
CA LYS A 28 1.76 4.44 -10.23
C LYS A 28 1.89 5.94 -9.94
N SER A 29 2.89 6.58 -10.55
CA SER A 29 2.92 8.04 -10.56
C SER A 29 1.75 8.56 -11.35
N TYR A 30 0.96 9.47 -10.77
CA TYR A 30 -0.11 10.19 -11.48
C TYR A 30 0.43 11.09 -12.61
N THR A 31 1.76 11.29 -12.71
CA THR A 31 2.41 12.22 -13.65
C THR A 31 2.90 11.60 -14.97
N TYR A 32 2.78 10.29 -15.17
CA TYR A 32 3.06 9.68 -16.48
C TYR A 32 1.83 9.72 -17.40
N PRO A 33 1.98 10.02 -18.70
CA PRO A 33 0.85 10.08 -19.61
C PRO A 33 0.09 8.74 -19.61
N LYS A 34 -1.25 8.85 -19.64
CA LYS A 34 -2.35 7.86 -19.51
C LYS A 34 -2.25 6.52 -20.30
N GLN A 35 -1.11 6.15 -20.86
CA GLN A 35 -0.97 5.12 -21.88
C GLN A 35 -0.10 3.90 -21.48
N SER A 36 0.49 3.84 -20.27
CA SER A 36 1.15 2.60 -19.84
C SER A 36 0.12 1.59 -19.28
N GLN A 37 0.08 0.37 -19.86
CA GLN A 37 -0.68 -0.78 -19.32
C GLN A 37 -0.02 -1.38 -18.05
N GLU A 38 0.89 -0.65 -17.42
CA GLU A 38 1.61 -1.14 -16.25
C GLU A 38 0.61 -1.46 -15.14
N LYS A 39 0.80 -2.53 -14.40
CA LYS A 39 -0.03 -2.85 -13.22
C LYS A 39 0.55 -2.14 -12.00
N ASN A 40 -0.22 -1.95 -10.93
CA ASN A 40 0.41 -1.61 -9.66
C ASN A 40 1.21 -2.82 -9.19
N ILE A 41 2.48 -2.58 -8.83
CA ILE A 41 3.40 -3.65 -8.46
C ILE A 41 3.79 -3.49 -7.00
N LEU A 42 3.57 -4.55 -6.25
CA LEU A 42 4.17 -4.79 -4.96
C LEU A 42 5.40 -5.67 -5.18
N TRP A 43 6.59 -5.22 -4.81
CA TRP A 43 7.78 -6.04 -4.88
C TRP A 43 8.04 -6.70 -3.53
N ILE A 44 8.54 -7.93 -3.55
CA ILE A 44 9.00 -8.64 -2.35
C ILE A 44 10.45 -9.08 -2.54
N THR A 45 11.27 -8.87 -1.51
CA THR A 45 12.58 -9.51 -1.38
C THR A 45 12.53 -10.59 -0.31
N ARG A 46 13.38 -11.61 -0.46
CA ARG A 46 13.59 -12.68 0.53
C ARG A 46 15.08 -12.90 0.85
N ASP A 47 15.94 -12.02 0.34
CA ASP A 47 17.39 -12.08 0.43
C ASP A 47 17.98 -10.69 0.77
N GLY A 48 17.24 -9.87 1.52
CA GLY A 48 17.75 -8.59 2.03
C GLY A 48 17.83 -7.47 0.99
N GLY A 49 17.18 -7.65 -0.17
CA GLY A 49 17.09 -6.65 -1.21
C GLY A 49 17.99 -6.91 -2.42
N ASP A 50 18.70 -8.04 -2.47
CA ASP A 50 19.50 -8.44 -3.63
C ASP A 50 18.60 -8.81 -4.83
N ILE A 51 17.52 -9.53 -4.58
CA ILE A 51 16.52 -9.90 -5.60
C ILE A 51 15.13 -9.43 -5.18
N TRP A 52 14.43 -8.80 -6.12
CA TRP A 52 13.05 -8.35 -5.98
C TRP A 52 12.15 -9.08 -6.95
N THR A 53 11.10 -9.72 -6.42
CA THR A 53 10.10 -10.42 -7.22
C THR A 53 8.80 -9.59 -7.26
N PRO A 54 8.23 -9.30 -8.43
CA PRO A 54 6.99 -8.53 -8.51
C PRO A 54 5.77 -9.38 -8.14
N LEU A 55 4.84 -8.78 -7.43
CA LEU A 55 3.49 -9.27 -7.15
C LEU A 55 2.50 -8.26 -7.71
N GLU A 56 1.60 -8.74 -8.57
CA GLU A 56 0.55 -7.90 -9.13
C GLU A 56 -0.52 -7.64 -8.08
N LEU A 57 -0.94 -6.37 -7.98
CA LEU A 57 -2.07 -6.00 -7.14
C LEU A 57 -3.36 -5.95 -7.96
N PRO A 58 -4.49 -6.43 -7.42
CA PRO A 58 -5.77 -6.44 -8.12
C PRO A 58 -6.48 -5.08 -8.16
N TRP A 59 -5.87 -4.01 -7.63
CA TRP A 59 -6.47 -2.67 -7.53
C TRP A 59 -5.58 -1.59 -8.14
N GLU A 60 -6.21 -0.46 -8.50
CA GLU A 60 -5.57 0.65 -9.20
C GLU A 60 -4.88 1.68 -8.29
N TYR A 61 -5.21 1.75 -7.01
CA TYR A 61 -4.72 2.81 -6.12
C TYR A 61 -4.33 2.26 -4.73
N PRO A 62 -3.30 1.42 -4.63
CA PRO A 62 -2.75 1.07 -3.33
C PRO A 62 -2.19 2.31 -2.63
N ALA A 63 -2.42 2.41 -1.33
CA ALA A 63 -2.12 3.60 -0.54
C ALA A 63 -1.02 3.30 0.50
N ILE A 64 -1.35 2.49 1.51
CA ILE A 64 -0.45 2.22 2.64
C ILE A 64 -0.36 0.71 2.84
N LEU A 65 0.85 0.21 3.04
CA LEU A 65 1.22 -1.18 3.26
C LEU A 65 1.70 -1.39 4.70
N ASP A 66 1.36 -2.53 5.30
CA ASP A 66 1.96 -2.95 6.57
C ASP A 66 1.91 -4.48 6.75
N PHE A 67 3.07 -5.12 6.87
CA PHE A 67 3.25 -6.53 7.10
C PHE A 67 3.67 -6.80 8.55
N LEU A 68 2.97 -7.75 9.17
CA LEU A 68 3.32 -8.27 10.49
C LEU A 68 4.43 -9.32 10.41
N ASN A 69 4.46 -10.09 9.31
CA ASN A 69 5.43 -11.16 9.07
C ASN A 69 5.49 -11.54 7.58
N SER A 70 6.29 -12.55 7.25
CA SER A 70 6.49 -13.09 5.89
C SER A 70 5.21 -13.50 5.12
N LYS A 71 4.08 -13.65 5.82
CA LYS A 71 2.80 -14.15 5.28
C LYS A 71 1.64 -13.19 5.52
N VAL A 72 1.63 -12.51 6.67
CA VAL A 72 0.49 -11.73 7.14
C VAL A 72 0.77 -10.25 6.96
N GLY A 73 -0.13 -9.57 6.25
CA GLY A 73 -0.03 -8.13 6.04
C GLY A 73 -1.34 -7.51 5.61
N PHE A 74 -1.30 -6.19 5.51
CA PHE A 74 -2.43 -5.32 5.28
C PHE A 74 -2.06 -4.30 4.21
N ILE A 75 -3.04 -3.92 3.43
CA ILE A 75 -2.90 -2.84 2.46
C ILE A 75 -4.19 -2.06 2.40
N SER A 76 -4.08 -0.75 2.49
CA SER A 76 -5.18 0.15 2.18
C SER A 76 -5.11 0.61 0.74
N THR A 77 -6.27 1.01 0.22
CA THR A 77 -6.40 1.55 -1.13
C THR A 77 -7.21 2.83 -1.09
N TYR A 78 -6.96 3.74 -2.02
CA TYR A 78 -7.83 4.89 -2.21
C TYR A 78 -9.00 4.54 -3.13
N GLN A 79 -10.21 5.01 -2.78
CA GLN A 79 -11.31 5.04 -3.72
C GLN A 79 -11.16 6.24 -4.66
N ARG A 80 -11.28 6.00 -5.97
CA ARG A 80 -11.32 7.09 -6.95
C ARG A 80 -12.74 7.66 -7.02
N PHE A 81 -12.90 8.89 -6.55
CA PHE A 81 -14.12 9.66 -6.79
C PHE A 81 -13.91 10.53 -8.05
N PRO A 82 -14.84 10.51 -9.03
CA PRO A 82 -14.67 11.27 -10.26
C PRO A 82 -14.60 12.79 -10.02
N ASP A 83 -15.32 13.30 -9.02
CA ASP A 83 -15.71 14.71 -8.96
C ASP A 83 -15.57 15.40 -7.57
N THR A 84 -14.89 14.81 -6.58
CA THR A 84 -14.85 15.37 -5.21
C THR A 84 -13.46 15.46 -4.55
N ILE A 85 -13.26 16.53 -3.76
CA ILE A 85 -12.13 16.72 -2.83
C ILE A 85 -12.51 16.12 -1.46
N GLN A 86 -12.91 14.85 -1.41
CA GLN A 86 -13.00 14.12 -0.13
C GLN A 86 -11.72 13.32 0.04
N ILE A 87 -11.20 13.28 1.28
CA ILE A 87 -10.16 12.30 1.65
C ILE A 87 -10.80 10.94 1.37
N PRO A 88 -10.35 10.21 0.33
CA PRO A 88 -11.14 9.10 -0.16
C PRO A 88 -11.21 8.06 0.96
N SER A 89 -12.45 7.63 1.23
CA SER A 89 -12.69 6.48 2.06
C SER A 89 -11.88 5.31 1.49
N ALA A 90 -11.09 4.67 2.34
CA ALA A 90 -10.15 3.65 1.90
C ALA A 90 -10.80 2.26 2.02
N ASN A 91 -10.49 1.33 1.13
CA ASN A 91 -10.74 -0.07 1.44
C ASN A 91 -9.51 -0.64 2.14
N LEU A 92 -9.72 -1.48 3.15
CA LEU A 92 -8.65 -2.23 3.80
C LEU A 92 -8.71 -3.69 3.38
N TYR A 93 -7.57 -4.20 2.93
CA TYR A 93 -7.39 -5.59 2.57
C TYR A 93 -6.33 -6.25 3.42
N PHE A 94 -6.39 -7.57 3.49
CA PHE A 94 -5.52 -8.40 4.29
C PHE A 94 -5.06 -9.63 3.52
N THR A 95 -3.83 -10.07 3.78
CA THR A 95 -3.25 -11.27 3.19
C THR A 95 -2.76 -12.23 4.27
N LYS A 96 -2.87 -13.54 3.99
CA LYS A 96 -2.17 -14.63 4.71
C LYS A 96 -1.13 -15.33 3.83
N THR A 97 -0.86 -14.78 2.64
CA THR A 97 -0.06 -15.40 1.58
C THR A 97 1.13 -14.53 1.16
N GLY A 98 1.50 -13.54 1.97
CA GLY A 98 2.63 -12.65 1.71
C GLY A 98 2.38 -11.70 0.53
N GLY A 99 1.12 -11.34 0.29
CA GLY A 99 0.71 -10.44 -0.79
C GLY A 99 0.34 -11.12 -2.10
N ARG A 100 0.39 -12.46 -2.18
CA ARG A 100 -0.03 -13.22 -3.39
C ARG A 100 -1.54 -13.22 -3.60
N SER A 101 -2.30 -13.12 -2.52
CA SER A 101 -3.76 -13.01 -2.53
C SER A 101 -4.23 -12.16 -1.37
N TRP A 102 -5.33 -11.45 -1.58
CA TRP A 102 -5.87 -10.49 -0.64
C TRP A 102 -7.37 -10.71 -0.42
N THR A 103 -7.82 -10.48 0.80
CA THR A 103 -9.23 -10.52 1.21
C THR A 103 -9.63 -9.14 1.71
N GLU A 104 -10.78 -8.64 1.25
CA GLU A 104 -11.34 -7.38 1.74
C GLU A 104 -11.78 -7.53 3.21
N LEU A 105 -11.29 -6.65 4.08
CA LEU A 105 -11.69 -6.62 5.49
C LEU A 105 -12.81 -5.62 5.74
N THR A 106 -12.68 -4.40 5.19
CA THR A 106 -13.72 -3.39 5.33
C THR A 106 -13.70 -2.38 4.20
N LYS A 107 -14.87 -1.83 3.92
CA LYS A 107 -15.10 -0.71 2.99
C LYS A 107 -15.20 0.58 3.78
N ALA A 108 -14.74 1.66 3.18
CA ALA A 108 -14.77 2.99 3.77
C ALA A 108 -14.06 3.10 5.13
N PHE A 109 -12.90 2.45 5.25
CA PHE A 109 -11.94 2.69 6.31
C PHE A 109 -11.61 4.19 6.34
N PRO A 110 -11.73 4.85 7.50
CA PRO A 110 -11.63 6.30 7.61
C PRO A 110 -10.26 6.80 7.13
N GLY A 111 -10.26 7.97 6.48
CA GLY A 111 -9.13 8.54 5.76
C GLY A 111 -7.82 8.42 6.52
N GLN A 112 -6.81 7.84 5.90
CA GLN A 112 -5.59 7.37 6.58
C GLN A 112 -4.39 8.20 6.12
N LEU A 113 -3.59 8.70 7.04
CA LEU A 113 -2.23 9.17 6.71
C LEU A 113 -1.18 8.06 6.87
N TRP A 114 -1.41 7.14 7.83
CA TRP A 114 -0.60 5.96 8.06
C TRP A 114 -1.44 4.90 8.78
N ILE A 115 -1.08 3.63 8.61
CA ILE A 115 -1.60 2.51 9.39
C ILE A 115 -0.42 1.75 9.99
N LYS A 116 -0.58 1.22 11.20
CA LYS A 116 0.28 0.19 11.75
C LYS A 116 -0.53 -0.87 12.48
N PHE A 117 -0.33 -2.13 12.14
CA PHE A 117 -0.83 -3.29 12.87
C PHE A 117 0.27 -3.83 13.79
N ILE A 118 -0.16 -4.32 14.93
CA ILE A 118 0.70 -5.03 15.90
C ILE A 118 0.31 -6.51 16.01
N THR A 119 -0.95 -6.83 15.71
CA THR A 119 -1.46 -8.20 15.59
C THR A 119 -2.44 -8.28 14.42
N PRO A 120 -2.86 -9.48 14.00
CA PRO A 120 -3.84 -9.63 12.92
C PRO A 120 -5.19 -8.96 13.18
N THR A 121 -5.49 -8.57 14.42
CA THR A 121 -6.77 -7.98 14.83
C THR A 121 -6.62 -6.65 15.57
N VAL A 122 -5.39 -6.17 15.81
CA VAL A 122 -5.12 -4.93 16.54
C VAL A 122 -4.15 -4.07 15.74
N GLY A 123 -4.59 -2.84 15.44
CA GLY A 123 -3.81 -1.84 14.73
C GLY A 123 -4.32 -0.42 15.01
N PHE A 124 -3.54 0.55 14.54
CA PHE A 124 -3.74 1.97 14.74
C PHE A 124 -3.66 2.67 13.39
N THR A 125 -4.48 3.70 13.22
CA THR A 125 -4.47 4.56 12.04
C THR A 125 -4.62 5.99 12.51
N SER A 126 -4.01 6.93 11.80
CA SER A 126 -4.37 8.34 11.96
C SER A 126 -5.35 8.74 10.88
N SER A 127 -6.32 9.59 11.23
CA SER A 127 -7.14 10.31 10.27
C SER A 127 -6.95 11.82 10.41
N ASN A 128 -7.11 12.54 9.30
CA ASN A 128 -7.30 13.99 9.30
C ASN A 128 -8.76 14.35 9.56
#